data_AF-A0A2M7RGD2-F1
#
_entry.id   AF-A0A2M7RGD2-F1
#
_cell.length_a   1.000
_cell.length_b   1.000
_cell.length_c   1.000
_cell.angle_alpha   90.00
_cell.angle_beta   90.00
_cell.angle_gamma   90.00
#
_symmetry.space_group_name_H-M   'P 1'
#
loop_
_entity.id
_entity.type
_entity.pdbx_description
1 polymer ?
#
loop_
_entity_poly.entity_id
_entity_poly.type
_entity_poly.pdbx_seq_one_letter_code
_entity_poly.pdbx_strand_id
1 'polypeptide(L)'
;MSIIDRIINPFKAAPKISLVKPHGKISREVKENDLKRLKEVAQQMVILAGAMVMRKVVVEVYAISHPQVDAKDPMRFFVFCPQSKSIRDRVNEFDRSFVIVNPRIVRSTQVMVEKQEGCVTFLGMANVPVMRHNKIEVEYQQIERNKFSGELSLTGYKHKDFSGIMAQIFQHEIDHFNAIYVHKNWKELNRTYYKI
;
A
#
# COMPACT_ATOMS: atom_id res chain seq x y z
N MET A 1 -8.12 -8.98 20.07
CA MET A 1 -8.33 -9.62 18.76
C MET A 1 -8.70 -8.53 17.77
N SER A 2 -7.80 -8.19 16.85
CA SER A 2 -8.07 -7.23 15.78
C SER A 2 -9.03 -7.85 14.74
N ILE A 3 -9.75 -7.03 13.95
CA ILE A 3 -10.56 -7.52 12.82
C ILE A 3 -9.74 -8.43 11.89
N ILE A 4 -8.46 -8.15 11.75
CA ILE A 4 -7.55 -8.83 10.82
C ILE A 4 -7.29 -10.26 11.31
N ASP A 5 -7.33 -10.50 12.62
CA ASP A 5 -7.01 -11.80 13.25
C ASP A 5 -8.01 -12.91 12.91
N ARG A 6 -9.19 -12.59 12.35
CA ARG A 6 -10.22 -13.59 11.99
C ARG A 6 -10.34 -13.86 10.49
N ILE A 7 -9.52 -13.23 9.64
CA ILE A 7 -9.86 -13.13 8.21
C ILE A 7 -8.96 -13.87 7.25
N ILE A 8 -7.76 -14.35 7.59
CA ILE A 8 -6.84 -14.80 6.53
C ILE A 8 -6.16 -16.13 6.89
N ASN A 9 -6.71 -17.23 6.37
CA ASN A 9 -5.90 -18.34 5.89
C ASN A 9 -5.65 -18.09 4.38
N PRO A 10 -4.50 -17.53 3.99
CA PRO A 10 -4.24 -17.10 2.62
C PRO A 10 -4.05 -18.27 1.65
N PHE A 11 -4.03 -19.52 2.14
CA PHE A 11 -3.69 -20.71 1.36
C PHE A 11 -4.85 -21.31 0.55
N LYS A 12 -6.09 -20.81 0.68
CA LYS A 12 -7.27 -21.37 -0.04
C LYS A 12 -8.04 -20.41 -0.95
N ALA A 13 -7.76 -19.11 -0.92
CA ALA A 13 -8.55 -18.12 -1.66
C ALA A 13 -7.79 -17.53 -2.86
N ALA A 14 -8.40 -17.57 -4.04
CA ALA A 14 -7.92 -16.78 -5.19
C ALA A 14 -8.31 -15.31 -5.01
N PRO A 15 -7.44 -14.35 -5.36
CA PRO A 15 -7.79 -12.93 -5.28
C PRO A 15 -8.92 -12.62 -6.28
N LYS A 16 -9.91 -11.87 -5.82
CA LYS A 16 -11.05 -11.38 -6.64
C LYS A 16 -10.77 -10.03 -7.32
N ILE A 17 -9.59 -9.45 -7.06
CA ILE A 17 -9.10 -8.23 -7.68
C ILE A 17 -7.79 -8.53 -8.41
N SER A 18 -7.45 -7.71 -9.38
CA SER A 18 -6.17 -7.76 -10.08
C SER A 18 -5.50 -6.39 -10.04
N LEU A 19 -4.21 -6.36 -10.33
CA LEU A 19 -3.53 -5.10 -10.60
C LEU A 19 -4.15 -4.43 -11.83
N VAL A 20 -4.29 -3.11 -11.79
CA VAL A 20 -4.66 -2.30 -12.95
C VAL A 20 -3.40 -1.72 -13.60
N LYS A 21 -3.51 -1.34 -14.88
CA LYS A 21 -2.45 -0.57 -15.56
C LYS A 21 -2.23 0.75 -14.80
N PRO A 22 -0.99 1.28 -14.75
CA PRO A 22 -0.75 2.59 -14.13
C PRO A 22 -1.65 3.65 -14.80
N HIS A 23 -2.15 4.60 -14.02
CA HIS A 23 -3.16 5.55 -14.47
C HIS A 23 -2.99 6.92 -13.81
N GLY A 24 -3.56 7.96 -14.43
CA GLY A 24 -3.42 9.36 -14.00
C GLY A 24 -4.50 9.84 -13.02
N LYS A 25 -5.22 8.93 -12.35
CA LYS A 25 -6.32 9.32 -11.45
C LYS A 25 -5.79 9.58 -10.06
N ILE A 26 -6.13 10.74 -9.52
CA ILE A 26 -5.82 11.15 -8.15
C ILE A 26 -6.79 10.46 -7.19
N SER A 27 -6.26 9.88 -6.12
CA SER A 27 -7.07 9.22 -5.10
C SER A 27 -7.80 10.23 -4.23
N ARG A 28 -9.10 10.01 -4.02
CA ARG A 28 -9.90 10.75 -3.04
C ARG A 28 -9.70 10.21 -1.63
N GLU A 29 -9.99 11.03 -0.62
CA GLU A 29 -10.03 10.56 0.76
C GLU A 29 -11.09 9.48 0.97
N VAL A 30 -10.77 8.55 1.87
CA VAL A 30 -11.69 7.57 2.43
C VAL A 30 -12.61 8.27 3.42
N LYS A 31 -13.91 7.97 3.33
CA LYS A 31 -14.96 8.44 4.26
C LYS A 31 -15.59 7.25 4.99
N GLU A 32 -16.38 7.51 6.03
CA GLU A 32 -17.07 6.48 6.82
C GLU A 32 -17.97 5.56 5.97
N ASN A 33 -18.61 6.09 4.93
CA ASN A 33 -19.44 5.29 4.01
C ASN A 33 -18.62 4.35 3.09
N ASP A 34 -17.30 4.51 3.02
CA ASP A 34 -16.41 3.64 2.24
C ASP A 34 -15.95 2.41 3.02
N LEU A 35 -16.11 2.37 4.36
CA LEU A 35 -15.41 1.41 5.22
C LEU A 35 -15.71 -0.06 4.90
N LYS A 36 -16.94 -0.36 4.48
CA LYS A 36 -17.29 -1.72 4.03
C LYS A 36 -16.47 -2.11 2.79
N ARG A 37 -16.46 -1.27 1.77
CA ARG A 37 -15.69 -1.49 0.53
C ARG A 37 -14.19 -1.52 0.83
N LEU A 38 -13.69 -0.59 1.63
CA LEU A 38 -12.29 -0.54 2.02
C LEU A 38 -11.86 -1.85 2.67
N LYS A 39 -12.63 -2.36 3.64
CA LYS A 39 -12.33 -3.62 4.32
C LYS A 39 -12.29 -4.80 3.33
N GLU A 40 -13.27 -4.90 2.45
CA GLU A 40 -13.34 -5.96 1.44
C GLU A 40 -12.15 -5.88 0.47
N VAL A 41 -11.82 -4.70 -0.06
CA VAL A 41 -10.71 -4.52 -1.00
C VAL A 41 -9.37 -4.73 -0.31
N ALA A 42 -9.16 -4.22 0.91
CA ALA A 42 -7.92 -4.42 1.67
C ALA A 42 -7.64 -5.90 1.91
N GLN A 43 -8.67 -6.71 2.21
CA GLN A 43 -8.52 -8.17 2.32
C GLN A 43 -8.08 -8.80 1.01
N GLN A 44 -8.71 -8.38 -0.10
CA GLN A 44 -8.34 -8.87 -1.43
C GLN A 44 -6.92 -8.44 -1.83
N MET A 45 -6.44 -7.27 -1.39
CA MET A 45 -5.06 -6.81 -1.60
C MET A 45 -4.05 -7.70 -0.84
N VAL A 46 -4.34 -8.08 0.41
CA VAL A 46 -3.49 -9.04 1.14
C VAL A 46 -3.44 -10.40 0.43
N ILE A 47 -4.61 -10.91 0.00
CA ILE A 47 -4.69 -12.19 -0.73
C ILE A 47 -3.89 -12.08 -2.03
N LEU A 48 -4.04 -10.98 -2.77
CA LEU A 48 -3.32 -10.72 -4.02
C LEU A 48 -1.80 -10.69 -3.79
N ALA A 49 -1.32 -9.99 -2.76
CA ALA A 49 0.10 -9.93 -2.41
C ALA A 49 0.67 -11.33 -2.09
N GLY A 50 -0.02 -12.10 -1.23
CA GLY A 50 0.36 -13.48 -0.92
C GLY A 50 0.34 -14.40 -2.14
N ALA A 51 -0.66 -14.24 -3.00
CA ALA A 51 -0.78 -14.95 -4.27
C ALA A 51 0.40 -14.69 -5.22
N MET A 52 0.88 -13.44 -5.33
CA MET A 52 2.03 -13.10 -6.18
C MET A 52 3.31 -13.77 -5.67
N VAL A 53 3.54 -13.76 -4.36
CA VAL A 53 4.72 -14.40 -3.74
C VAL A 53 4.65 -15.92 -3.88
N MET A 54 3.51 -16.53 -3.56
CA MET A 54 3.34 -18.00 -3.66
C MET A 54 3.53 -18.50 -5.09
N ARG A 55 3.08 -17.74 -6.09
CA ARG A 55 3.25 -18.08 -7.52
C ARG A 55 4.62 -17.71 -8.07
N LYS A 56 5.55 -17.20 -7.23
CA LYS A 56 6.89 -16.76 -7.62
C LYS A 56 6.89 -15.68 -8.70
N VAL A 57 5.84 -14.85 -8.75
CA VAL A 57 5.76 -13.68 -9.64
C VAL A 57 6.70 -12.59 -9.13
N VAL A 58 6.76 -12.43 -7.81
CA VAL A 58 7.69 -11.56 -7.10
C VAL A 58 8.25 -12.31 -5.91
N VAL A 59 9.44 -11.90 -5.45
CA VAL A 59 10.04 -12.45 -4.22
C VAL A 59 9.28 -11.97 -2.99
N GLU A 60 8.86 -10.71 -2.98
CA GLU A 60 8.20 -10.09 -1.83
C GLU A 60 7.36 -8.88 -2.22
N VAL A 61 6.30 -8.62 -1.45
CA VAL A 61 5.46 -7.43 -1.54
C VAL A 61 5.38 -6.76 -0.17
N TYR A 62 5.97 -5.57 -0.06
CA TYR A 62 5.95 -4.80 1.20
C TYR A 62 4.57 -4.17 1.43
N ALA A 63 4.02 -3.54 0.40
CA ALA A 63 2.73 -2.88 0.43
C ALA A 63 2.07 -2.86 -0.96
N ILE A 64 0.76 -2.63 -0.96
CA ILE A 64 -0.02 -2.32 -2.17
C ILE A 64 -0.93 -1.12 -1.84
N SER A 65 -0.95 -0.12 -2.72
CA SER A 65 -1.86 1.02 -2.70
C SER A 65 -3.15 0.74 -3.47
N HIS A 66 -4.29 1.22 -2.96
CA HIS A 66 -5.59 1.04 -3.62
C HIS A 66 -5.66 1.46 -5.10
N PRO A 67 -5.09 2.60 -5.56
CA PRO A 67 -5.04 2.91 -7.00
C PRO A 67 -4.40 1.80 -7.84
N GLN A 68 -3.50 0.98 -7.30
CA GLN A 68 -2.91 -0.14 -8.06
C GLN A 68 -3.91 -1.28 -8.35
N VAL A 69 -5.11 -1.27 -7.75
CA VAL A 69 -6.16 -2.27 -7.95
C VAL A 69 -7.51 -1.66 -8.37
N ASP A 70 -7.64 -0.32 -8.40
CA ASP A 70 -8.86 0.37 -8.80
C ASP A 70 -8.56 1.67 -9.55
N ALA A 71 -8.68 1.60 -10.88
CA ALA A 71 -8.55 2.75 -11.77
C ALA A 71 -9.88 3.49 -12.01
N LYS A 72 -10.98 3.13 -11.33
CA LYS A 72 -12.29 3.76 -11.50
C LYS A 72 -12.53 4.83 -10.44
N ASP A 73 -12.44 4.44 -9.18
CA ASP A 73 -12.66 5.31 -8.01
C ASP A 73 -11.57 5.03 -6.94
N PRO A 74 -10.33 5.49 -7.17
CA PRO A 74 -9.22 5.22 -6.26
C PRO A 74 -9.35 6.02 -4.96
N MET A 75 -9.13 5.34 -3.82
CA MET A 75 -9.16 5.91 -2.48
C MET A 75 -7.74 5.99 -1.87
N ARG A 76 -7.53 6.93 -0.94
CA ARG A 76 -6.26 7.14 -0.23
C ARG A 76 -6.07 6.12 0.89
N PHE A 77 -5.84 4.86 0.55
CA PHE A 77 -5.37 3.87 1.50
C PHE A 77 -4.41 2.87 0.86
N PHE A 78 -3.53 2.31 1.68
CA PHE A 78 -2.67 1.21 1.28
C PHE A 78 -2.67 0.12 2.36
N VAL A 79 -2.32 -1.08 1.94
CA VAL A 79 -2.14 -2.22 2.82
C VAL A 79 -0.64 -2.50 2.93
N PHE A 80 -0.11 -2.42 4.14
CA PHE A 80 1.20 -2.96 4.44
C PHE A 80 1.06 -4.45 4.75
N CYS A 81 1.76 -5.29 4.01
CA CYS A 81 1.57 -6.74 4.08
C CYS A 81 2.86 -7.51 3.77
N PRO A 82 3.94 -7.39 4.55
CA PRO A 82 5.16 -8.16 4.31
C PRO A 82 4.92 -9.66 4.51
N GLN A 83 5.44 -10.49 3.60
CA GLN A 83 5.29 -11.95 3.68
C GLN A 83 6.40 -12.63 4.48
N SER A 84 7.65 -12.14 4.42
CA SER A 84 8.77 -12.76 5.12
C SER A 84 8.86 -12.35 6.59
N LYS A 85 9.44 -13.23 7.42
CA LYS A 85 9.77 -12.89 8.82
C LYS A 85 10.87 -11.83 8.89
N SER A 86 11.89 -11.92 8.03
CA SER A 86 13.02 -10.98 8.02
C SER A 86 12.59 -9.53 7.79
N ILE A 87 11.60 -9.27 6.92
CA ILE A 87 11.08 -7.91 6.74
C ILE A 87 10.25 -7.47 7.94
N ARG A 88 9.43 -8.35 8.52
CA ARG A 88 8.69 -8.03 9.75
C ARG A 88 9.64 -7.63 10.88
N ASP A 89 10.73 -8.38 11.05
CA ASP A 89 11.78 -8.10 12.03
C ASP A 89 12.49 -6.76 11.75
N ARG A 90 12.71 -6.41 10.47
CA ARG A 90 13.33 -5.12 10.06
C ARG A 90 12.41 -3.92 10.27
N VAL A 91 11.10 -4.14 10.18
CA VAL A 91 10.11 -3.06 10.28
C VAL A 91 9.72 -2.80 11.73
N ASN A 92 9.84 -3.79 12.64
CA ASN A 92 9.72 -3.75 14.13
C ASN A 92 8.68 -2.78 14.75
N GLU A 93 7.72 -2.33 13.95
CA GLU A 93 6.70 -1.36 14.34
C GLU A 93 5.31 -1.99 14.19
N PHE A 94 5.21 -3.11 13.45
CA PHE A 94 3.97 -3.80 13.14
C PHE A 94 4.20 -5.31 12.99
N ASP A 95 3.68 -6.09 13.93
CA ASP A 95 3.81 -7.56 13.92
C ASP A 95 3.04 -8.24 12.78
N ARG A 96 2.14 -7.50 12.09
CA ARG A 96 1.10 -8.03 11.21
C ARG A 96 0.80 -7.07 10.07
N SER A 97 0.08 -7.55 9.05
CA SER A 97 -0.45 -6.67 8.01
C SER A 97 -1.44 -5.65 8.59
N PHE A 98 -1.39 -4.42 8.11
CA PHE A 98 -2.27 -3.35 8.56
C PHE A 98 -2.66 -2.43 7.41
N VAL A 99 -3.73 -1.68 7.62
CA VAL A 99 -4.26 -0.71 6.65
C VAL A 99 -3.95 0.68 7.15
N ILE A 100 -3.39 1.52 6.28
CA ILE A 100 -3.17 2.94 6.51
C ILE A 100 -4.15 3.71 5.64
N VAL A 101 -4.92 4.59 6.28
CA VAL A 101 -5.99 5.35 5.65
C VAL A 101 -5.69 6.84 5.71
N ASN A 102 -5.95 7.54 4.61
CA ASN A 102 -5.75 8.97 4.43
C ASN A 102 -4.38 9.47 4.93
N PRO A 103 -3.25 8.80 4.64
CA PRO A 103 -1.97 9.27 5.14
C PRO A 103 -1.54 10.56 4.42
N ARG A 104 -0.95 11.49 5.17
CA ARG A 104 -0.23 12.65 4.62
C ARG A 104 1.10 12.84 5.33
N ILE A 105 2.14 13.15 4.57
CA ILE A 105 3.43 13.58 5.12
C ILE A 105 3.25 15.02 5.59
N VAL A 106 3.39 15.25 6.88
CA VAL A 106 3.27 16.60 7.47
C VAL A 106 4.63 17.27 7.63
N ARG A 107 5.71 16.49 7.83
CA ARG A 107 7.08 16.98 7.89
C ARG A 107 8.05 15.96 7.28
N SER A 108 9.19 16.44 6.79
CA SER A 108 10.29 15.59 6.32
C SER A 108 11.64 16.22 6.64
N THR A 109 12.69 15.41 6.70
CA THR A 109 14.07 15.91 6.84
C THR A 109 14.58 16.42 5.49
N GLN A 110 15.43 17.45 5.49
CA GLN A 110 16.09 17.90 4.25
C GLN A 110 17.03 16.83 3.64
N VAL A 111 17.54 15.91 4.47
CA VAL A 111 18.38 14.81 4.02
C VAL A 111 17.57 13.83 3.18
N MET A 112 17.96 13.71 1.90
CA MET A 112 17.45 12.70 0.98
C MET A 112 18.49 11.62 0.73
N VAL A 113 18.03 10.38 0.60
CA VAL A 113 18.86 9.20 0.37
C VAL A 113 18.32 8.48 -0.86
N GLU A 114 19.22 8.04 -1.73
CA GLU A 114 18.84 7.20 -2.87
C GLU A 114 18.37 5.82 -2.37
N LYS A 115 17.21 5.39 -2.85
CA LYS A 115 16.63 4.07 -2.59
C LYS A 115 16.40 3.36 -3.90
N GLN A 116 16.79 2.09 -3.96
CA GLN A 116 16.44 1.22 -5.07
C GLN A 116 15.01 0.71 -4.86
N GLU A 117 14.10 1.08 -5.76
CA GLU A 117 12.68 0.78 -5.66
C GLU A 117 12.18 -0.03 -6.86
N GLY A 118 11.44 -1.09 -6.57
CA GLY A 118 10.56 -1.76 -7.52
C GLY A 118 9.10 -1.44 -7.20
N CYS A 119 8.18 -1.83 -8.08
CA CYS A 119 6.76 -1.63 -7.87
C CYS A 119 5.94 -2.73 -8.53
N VAL A 120 4.95 -3.29 -7.83
CA VAL A 120 4.09 -4.36 -8.37
C VAL A 120 3.25 -3.91 -9.57
N THR A 121 3.06 -2.60 -9.78
CA THR A 121 2.43 -2.09 -11.02
C THR A 121 3.28 -2.36 -12.26
N PHE A 122 4.61 -2.50 -12.11
CA PHE A 122 5.58 -2.63 -13.19
C PHE A 122 6.33 -3.96 -13.11
N LEU A 123 5.59 -5.08 -12.98
CA LEU A 123 6.18 -6.42 -12.91
C LEU A 123 7.11 -6.69 -14.10
N GLY A 124 8.27 -7.28 -13.82
CA GLY A 124 9.30 -7.60 -14.81
C GLY A 124 10.24 -6.44 -15.16
N MET A 125 10.00 -5.23 -14.63
CA MET A 125 10.93 -4.11 -14.76
C MET A 125 12.01 -4.14 -13.67
N ALA A 126 13.21 -3.67 -14.02
CA ALA A 126 14.28 -3.51 -13.05
C ALA A 126 13.96 -2.40 -12.04
N ASN A 127 14.45 -2.55 -10.81
CA ASN A 127 14.39 -1.51 -9.80
C ASN A 127 15.10 -0.24 -10.30
N VAL A 128 14.61 0.92 -9.87
CA VAL A 128 15.15 2.22 -10.24
C VAL A 128 15.57 3.02 -9.01
N PRO A 129 16.61 3.86 -9.12
CA PRO A 129 16.99 4.79 -8.05
C PRO A 129 15.93 5.88 -7.88
N VAL A 130 15.46 6.07 -6.65
CA VAL A 130 14.52 7.13 -6.27
C VAL A 130 15.05 7.85 -5.03
N MET A 131 15.07 9.18 -5.06
CA MET A 131 15.44 9.97 -3.90
C MET A 131 14.27 10.06 -2.92
N ARG A 132 14.50 9.66 -1.66
CA ARG A 132 13.50 9.70 -0.59
C ARG A 132 14.05 10.44 0.62
N HIS A 133 13.19 11.15 1.34
CA HIS A 133 13.54 11.66 2.66
C HIS A 133 13.81 10.49 3.61
N ASN A 134 14.94 10.53 4.32
CA ASN A 134 15.31 9.42 5.21
C ASN A 134 14.40 9.29 6.43
N LYS A 135 13.81 10.41 6.87
CA LYS A 135 12.82 10.47 7.94
C LYS A 135 11.67 11.39 7.55
N ILE A 136 10.46 10.96 7.87
CA ILE A 136 9.20 11.68 7.64
C ILE A 136 8.33 11.62 8.89
N GLU A 137 7.52 12.64 9.10
CA GLU A 137 6.39 12.62 10.03
C GLU A 137 5.14 12.48 9.18
N VAL A 138 4.33 11.46 9.49
CA VAL A 138 3.10 11.16 8.78
C VAL A 138 1.96 11.25 9.77
N GLU A 139 0.88 11.89 9.36
CA GLU A 139 -0.40 11.66 9.99
C GLU A 139 -1.26 10.72 9.15
N TYR A 140 -2.08 9.91 9.82
CA TYR A 140 -2.90 8.90 9.17
C TYR A 140 -4.03 8.43 10.09
N GLN A 141 -4.99 7.70 9.51
CA GLN A 141 -6.06 7.01 10.20
C GLN A 141 -5.94 5.50 10.02
N GLN A 142 -6.68 4.75 10.83
CA GLN A 142 -6.85 3.31 10.68
C GLN A 142 -8.32 2.94 10.81
N ILE A 143 -8.70 1.76 10.34
CA ILE A 143 -10.02 1.20 10.63
C ILE A 143 -9.99 0.59 12.02
N GLU A 144 -11.00 0.89 12.83
CA GLU A 144 -11.27 0.19 14.06
C GLU A 144 -12.63 -0.51 14.02
N ARG A 145 -12.84 -1.43 14.95
CA ARG A 145 -14.13 -2.08 15.16
C ARG A 145 -14.61 -1.76 16.54
N ASN A 146 -15.86 -1.31 16.64
CA ASN A 146 -16.53 -1.37 17.92
C ASN A 146 -16.66 -2.84 18.37
N LYS A 147 -16.20 -3.15 19.58
CA LYS A 147 -16.21 -4.53 20.10
C LYS A 147 -17.63 -5.06 20.34
N PHE A 148 -18.59 -4.19 20.60
CA PHE A 148 -19.97 -4.52 20.94
C PHE A 148 -20.87 -4.52 19.69
N SER A 149 -20.98 -3.39 18.98
CA SER A 149 -21.85 -3.28 17.80
C SER A 149 -21.26 -3.96 16.55
N GLY A 150 -19.94 -4.12 16.52
CA GLY A 150 -19.23 -4.66 15.38
C GLY A 150 -19.09 -3.71 14.20
N GLU A 151 -19.56 -2.47 14.36
CA GLU A 151 -19.47 -1.37 13.40
C GLU A 151 -18.01 -0.99 13.14
N LEU A 152 -17.74 -0.55 11.91
CA LEU A 152 -16.44 -0.04 11.50
C LEU A 152 -16.45 1.48 11.63
N SER A 153 -15.36 2.05 12.14
CA SER A 153 -15.12 3.49 12.14
C SER A 153 -13.68 3.77 11.75
N LEU A 154 -13.39 5.02 11.34
CA LEU A 154 -12.03 5.51 11.30
C LEU A 154 -11.59 5.99 12.67
N THR A 155 -10.34 5.70 13.03
CA THR A 155 -9.72 6.36 14.18
C THR A 155 -9.60 7.86 13.93
N GLY A 156 -9.41 8.65 15.00
CA GLY A 156 -8.82 9.98 14.86
C GLY A 156 -7.46 9.93 14.15
N TYR A 157 -7.02 11.06 13.61
CA TYR A 157 -5.68 11.17 13.01
C TYR A 157 -4.61 10.90 14.07
N LYS A 158 -3.70 10.01 13.73
CA LYS A 158 -2.50 9.66 14.51
C LYS A 158 -1.30 10.29 13.83
N HIS A 159 -0.35 10.79 14.60
CA HIS A 159 0.94 11.29 14.10
C HIS A 159 2.05 10.30 14.45
N LYS A 160 2.93 10.01 13.49
CA LYS A 160 4.07 9.13 13.71
C LYS A 160 5.26 9.50 12.85
N ASP A 161 6.43 9.46 13.48
CA ASP A 161 7.72 9.52 12.80
C ASP A 161 8.08 8.17 12.22
N PHE A 162 8.42 8.13 10.94
CA PHE A 162 8.97 6.96 10.25
C PHE A 162 10.37 7.27 9.73
N SER A 163 11.25 6.27 9.74
CA SER A 163 12.60 6.38 9.19
C SER A 163 12.98 5.16 8.37
N GLY A 164 14.06 5.27 7.60
CA GLY A 164 14.62 4.15 6.85
C GLY A 164 13.63 3.53 5.87
N ILE A 165 13.47 2.20 5.94
CA ILE A 165 12.58 1.46 5.02
C ILE A 165 11.11 1.88 5.18
N MET A 166 10.67 2.23 6.38
CA MET A 166 9.28 2.66 6.59
C MET A 166 9.02 4.04 6.01
N ALA A 167 9.96 4.98 6.15
CA ALA A 167 9.87 6.27 5.47
C ALA A 167 9.81 6.09 3.95
N GLN A 168 10.60 5.18 3.39
CA GLN A 168 10.60 4.85 1.97
C GLN A 168 9.24 4.31 1.52
N ILE A 169 8.70 3.30 2.21
CA ILE A 169 7.41 2.67 1.86
C ILE A 169 6.29 3.70 1.92
N PHE A 170 6.17 4.47 3.00
CA PHE A 170 5.13 5.48 3.11
C PHE A 170 5.20 6.53 1.99
N GLN A 171 6.40 7.02 1.66
CA GLN A 171 6.57 7.93 0.52
C GLN A 171 6.14 7.28 -0.80
N HIS A 172 6.53 6.03 -1.05
CA HIS A 172 6.13 5.28 -2.25
C HIS A 172 4.61 5.10 -2.35
N GLU A 173 3.96 4.65 -1.28
CA GLU A 173 2.52 4.42 -1.29
C GLU A 173 1.73 5.74 -1.37
N ILE A 174 2.22 6.82 -0.76
CA ILE A 174 1.59 8.15 -0.85
C ILE A 174 1.71 8.73 -2.27
N ASP A 175 2.82 8.48 -2.98
CA ASP A 175 3.00 8.90 -4.37
C ASP A 175 1.92 8.32 -5.30
N HIS A 176 1.54 7.06 -5.10
CA HIS A 176 0.48 6.41 -5.89
C HIS A 176 -0.84 7.17 -5.79
N PHE A 177 -1.15 7.81 -4.66
CA PHE A 177 -2.37 8.61 -4.51
C PHE A 177 -2.39 9.86 -5.38
N ASN A 178 -1.22 10.31 -5.82
CA ASN A 178 -1.06 11.46 -6.71
C ASN A 178 -0.65 11.04 -8.14
N ALA A 179 -0.82 9.76 -8.49
CA ALA A 179 -0.40 9.19 -9.78
C ALA A 179 1.10 9.41 -10.10
N ILE A 180 1.92 9.45 -9.06
CA ILE A 180 3.38 9.50 -9.16
C ILE A 180 3.88 8.06 -9.04
N TYR A 181 4.66 7.62 -10.03
CA TYR A 181 5.21 6.27 -10.09
C TYR A 181 6.74 6.33 -10.15
N VAL A 182 7.40 5.31 -9.61
CA VAL A 182 8.87 5.21 -9.61
C VAL A 182 9.45 5.23 -11.03
N HIS A 183 8.75 4.63 -12.00
CA HIS A 183 9.07 4.77 -13.42
C HIS A 183 8.43 6.03 -13.99
N LYS A 184 9.19 7.13 -14.06
CA LYS A 184 8.71 8.45 -14.54
C LYS A 184 8.09 8.42 -15.94
N ASN A 185 8.57 7.53 -16.81
CA ASN A 185 8.09 7.37 -18.18
C ASN A 185 6.90 6.40 -18.31
N TRP A 186 6.17 6.12 -17.22
CA TRP A 186 5.06 5.15 -17.21
C TRP A 186 4.00 5.39 -18.29
N LYS A 187 3.78 6.65 -18.71
CA LYS A 187 2.86 7.00 -19.81
C LYS A 187 3.32 6.40 -21.15
N GLU A 188 4.61 6.40 -21.41
CA GLU A 188 5.22 5.78 -22.60
C GLU A 188 5.21 4.27 -22.47
N LEU A 189 5.56 3.74 -21.29
CA LEU A 189 5.52 2.30 -21.00
C LEU A 189 4.12 1.72 -21.20
N ASN A 190 3.07 2.46 -20.80
CA ASN A 190 1.69 2.09 -21.04
C ASN A 190 1.33 1.93 -22.52
N ARG A 191 1.90 2.75 -23.40
CA ARG A 191 1.67 2.66 -24.84
C ARG A 191 2.38 1.45 -25.45
N THR A 192 3.58 1.15 -24.98
CA THR A 192 4.46 0.14 -25.60
C THR A 192 4.21 -1.27 -25.07
N TYR A 193 4.09 -1.43 -23.75
CA TYR A 193 4.01 -2.74 -23.08
C TYR A 193 2.58 -3.24 -22.88
N TYR A 194 1.60 -2.34 -22.93
CA TYR A 194 0.21 -2.65 -22.65
C TYR A 194 -0.71 -2.31 -23.83
N LYS A 195 -0.26 -2.59 -25.06
CA LYS A 195 -0.97 -2.33 -26.33
C LYS A 195 -2.47 -2.66 -26.19
N ILE A 196 -3.30 -1.68 -26.56
CA ILE A 196 -4.76 -1.77 -26.65
C ILE A 196 -5.11 -2.50 -27.94
#